data_AF-A0A136MTK3-F1
#
_entry.id   AF-A0A136MTK3-F1
#
_cell.length_a   1.000
_cell.length_b   1.000
_cell.length_c   1.000
_cell.angle_alpha   90.00
_cell.angle_beta   90.00
_cell.angle_gamma   90.00
#
_symmetry.space_group_name_H-M   'P 1'
#
loop_
_entity.id
_entity.type
_entity.pdbx_description
1 polymer ?
#
loop_
_entity_poly.entity_id
_entity_poly.type
_entity_poly.pdbx_seq_one_letter_code
_entity_poly.pdbx_strand_id
1 'polypeptide(L)'
;MDIQKINKRHFEETDSHYRVSMGLTSKLLSYKNGIFHLEVTMGHKWTKNYNATASEISHIWKTNHPELSHALGCKLFIIDLKKNKYKENFIKSGVHPGYDAYKGILFYKNYLN
;
A
#
# COMPACT_ATOMS: atom_id res chain seq x y z
N MET A 1 -2.95 -17.69 -5.26
CA MET A 1 -2.14 -16.92 -4.30
C MET A 1 -3.03 -16.56 -3.12
N ASP A 2 -2.64 -16.93 -1.90
CA ASP A 2 -3.41 -16.60 -0.70
C ASP A 2 -3.04 -15.20 -0.19
N ILE A 3 -3.91 -14.23 -0.47
CA ILE A 3 -3.71 -12.83 -0.10
C ILE A 3 -3.79 -12.62 1.41
N GLN A 4 -4.63 -13.39 2.11
CA GLN A 4 -4.77 -13.24 3.56
C GLN A 4 -3.51 -13.69 4.27
N LYS A 5 -2.93 -14.82 3.85
CA LYS A 5 -1.66 -15.32 4.36
C LYS A 5 -0.51 -14.34 4.12
N ILE A 6 -0.43 -13.78 2.91
CA ILE A 6 0.60 -12.78 2.56
C ILE A 6 0.44 -11.51 3.40
N ASN A 7 -0.77 -10.98 3.54
CA ASN A 7 -1.02 -9.80 4.37
C ASN A 7 -0.66 -10.02 5.84
N LYS A 8 -0.96 -11.21 6.38
CA LYS A 8 -0.59 -11.57 7.74
C LYS A 8 0.93 -11.57 7.92
N ARG A 9 1.67 -12.21 7.00
CA ARG A 9 3.14 -12.22 7.00
C ARG A 9 3.71 -10.80 6.88
N HIS A 10 3.21 -9.99 5.95
CA HIS A 10 3.62 -8.59 5.78
C HIS A 10 3.42 -7.79 7.07
N PHE A 11 2.30 -8.01 7.76
CA PHE A 11 2.01 -7.32 9.01
C PHE A 11 3.00 -7.67 10.12
N GLU A 12 3.30 -8.96 10.28
CA GLU A 12 4.21 -9.49 11.29
C GLU A 12 5.66 -9.05 11.04
N GLU A 13 6.10 -9.05 9.78
CA GLU A 13 7.51 -8.82 9.43
C GLU A 13 7.86 -7.35 9.15
N THR A 14 6.95 -6.57 8.54
CA THR A 14 7.27 -5.24 7.98
C THR A 14 6.30 -4.14 8.43
N ASP A 15 4.98 -4.34 8.30
CA ASP A 15 3.97 -3.27 8.51
C ASP A 15 3.93 -2.80 9.98
N SER A 16 4.24 -3.66 10.96
CA SER A 16 4.21 -3.31 12.38
C SER A 16 5.11 -2.10 12.72
N HIS A 17 6.35 -2.08 12.20
CA HIS A 17 7.27 -0.96 12.40
C HIS A 17 6.73 0.33 11.73
N TYR A 18 6.29 0.25 10.47
CA TYR A 18 5.74 1.40 9.75
C TYR A 18 4.49 1.96 10.45
N ARG A 19 3.64 1.09 10.97
CA ARG A 19 2.40 1.47 11.67
C ARG A 19 2.70 2.19 12.98
N VAL A 20 3.53 1.62 13.85
CA VAL A 20 3.80 2.17 15.19
C VAL A 20 4.65 3.44 15.09
N SER A 21 5.75 3.37 14.33
CA SER A 21 6.75 4.44 14.29
C SER A 21 6.34 5.57 13.36
N MET A 22 5.75 5.25 12.21
CA MET A 22 5.55 6.22 11.12
C MET A 22 4.08 6.47 10.76
N GLY A 23 3.14 5.74 11.36
CA GLY A 23 1.71 5.88 11.09
C GLY A 23 1.33 5.51 9.66
N LEU A 24 2.05 4.60 9.02
CA LEU A 24 1.77 4.14 7.65
C LEU A 24 1.37 2.67 7.68
N THR A 25 0.29 2.32 6.99
CA THR A 25 -0.14 0.93 6.85
C THR A 25 -0.40 0.60 5.40
N SER A 26 -0.18 -0.66 5.04
CA SER A 26 -0.41 -1.15 3.69
C SER A 26 -0.98 -2.56 3.68
N LYS A 27 -1.83 -2.84 2.68
CA LYS A 27 -2.49 -4.14 2.51
C LYS A 27 -2.60 -4.49 1.04
N LEU A 28 -2.28 -5.73 0.70
CA LEU A 28 -2.53 -6.31 -0.61
C LEU A 28 -4.02 -6.61 -0.79
N LEU A 29 -4.61 -6.02 -1.83
CA LEU A 29 -6.02 -6.22 -2.20
C LEU A 29 -6.17 -7.33 -3.23
N SER A 30 -5.32 -7.34 -4.25
CA SER A 30 -5.37 -8.35 -5.32
C SER A 30 -4.06 -8.40 -6.10
N TYR A 31 -3.84 -9.52 -6.80
CA TYR A 31 -2.77 -9.67 -7.79
C TYR A 31 -3.31 -10.39 -9.01
N LYS A 32 -3.30 -9.70 -10.16
CA LYS A 32 -3.85 -10.21 -11.43
C LYS A 32 -3.00 -9.68 -12.59
N ASN A 33 -2.73 -10.52 -13.58
CA ASN A 33 -2.01 -10.16 -14.82
C ASN A 33 -0.69 -9.42 -14.57
N GLY A 34 0.10 -9.85 -13.57
CA GLY A 34 1.38 -9.22 -13.23
C GLY A 34 1.27 -7.84 -12.56
N ILE A 35 0.06 -7.40 -12.19
CA ILE A 35 -0.17 -6.14 -11.48
C ILE A 35 -0.81 -6.43 -10.12
N PHE A 36 -0.16 -5.99 -9.06
CA PHE A 36 -0.73 -6.07 -7.72
C PHE A 36 -1.35 -4.74 -7.29
N HIS A 37 -2.36 -4.82 -6.43
CA HIS A 37 -3.16 -3.71 -5.97
C HIS A 37 -2.97 -3.57 -4.47
N LEU A 38 -2.51 -2.41 -4.03
CA LEU A 38 -2.30 -2.11 -2.61
C LEU A 38 -3.27 -1.03 -2.15
N GLU A 39 -3.78 -1.21 -0.94
CA GLU A 39 -4.35 -0.12 -0.16
C GLU A 39 -3.29 0.41 0.80
N VAL A 40 -3.19 1.73 0.91
CA VAL A 40 -2.24 2.39 1.80
C VAL A 40 -2.98 3.43 2.63
N THR A 41 -2.88 3.34 3.95
CA THR A 41 -3.40 4.36 4.85
C THR A 41 -2.26 5.19 5.42
N MET A 42 -2.27 6.49 5.13
CA MET A 42 -1.31 7.47 5.62
C MET A 42 -1.88 8.18 6.85
N GLY A 43 -1.24 7.97 7.99
CA GLY A 43 -1.51 8.66 9.24
C GLY A 43 -0.72 9.96 9.40
N HIS A 44 -0.96 10.66 10.50
CA HIS A 44 -0.42 12.01 10.74
C HIS A 44 1.11 12.10 10.73
N LYS A 45 1.81 11.05 11.18
CA LYS A 45 3.28 11.00 11.26
C LYS A 45 3.98 10.89 9.90
N TRP A 46 3.30 10.42 8.86
CA TRP A 46 3.93 10.14 7.56
C TRP A 46 4.01 11.39 6.67
N THR A 47 5.18 12.00 6.54
CA THR A 47 5.34 13.33 5.89
C THR A 47 5.54 13.29 4.38
N LYS A 48 5.82 12.11 3.79
CA LYS A 48 6.09 11.99 2.35
C LYS A 48 4.83 12.22 1.52
N ASN A 49 4.98 12.78 0.33
CA ASN A 49 3.88 12.98 -0.61
C ASN A 49 3.41 11.65 -1.24
N TYR A 50 2.29 11.67 -1.96
CA TYR A 50 1.69 10.45 -2.53
C TYR A 50 2.59 9.74 -3.54
N ASN A 51 3.38 10.47 -4.34
CA ASN A 51 4.26 9.85 -5.34
C ASN A 51 5.43 9.13 -4.65
N ALA A 52 6.07 9.80 -3.68
CA ALA A 52 7.15 9.20 -2.90
C ALA A 52 6.66 7.98 -2.12
N THR A 53 5.50 8.09 -1.47
CA THR A 53 4.85 6.98 -0.75
C THR A 53 4.56 5.81 -1.67
N ALA A 54 3.99 6.09 -2.85
CA ALA A 54 3.70 5.05 -3.84
C ALA A 54 4.96 4.33 -4.33
N SER A 55 6.01 5.09 -4.64
CA SER A 55 7.29 4.50 -5.05
C SER A 55 7.87 3.62 -3.95
N GLU A 56 7.93 4.10 -2.71
CA GLU A 56 8.53 3.37 -1.60
C GLU A 56 7.75 2.10 -1.24
N ILE A 57 6.44 2.21 -1.02
CA ILE A 57 5.61 1.07 -0.62
C ILE A 57 5.55 0.01 -1.73
N SER A 58 5.43 0.41 -2.99
CA SER A 58 5.39 -0.55 -4.11
C SER A 58 6.67 -1.38 -4.19
N HIS A 59 7.85 -0.78 -3.97
CA HIS A 59 9.12 -1.50 -3.97
C HIS A 59 9.28 -2.40 -2.75
N ILE A 60 8.87 -1.95 -1.56
CA ILE A 60 8.89 -2.78 -0.34
C ILE A 60 8.08 -4.07 -0.57
N TRP A 61 6.86 -3.93 -1.09
CA TRP A 61 6.01 -5.09 -1.37
C TRP A 61 6.62 -6.02 -2.42
N LYS A 62 7.16 -5.47 -3.51
CA LYS A 62 7.79 -6.28 -4.57
C LYS A 62 9.02 -7.03 -4.08
N THR A 63 9.86 -6.40 -3.26
CA THR A 63 11.14 -6.97 -2.82
C THR A 63 10.96 -7.96 -1.67
N ASN A 64 10.08 -7.68 -0.72
CA ASN A 64 9.95 -8.50 0.49
C ASN A 64 9.04 -9.73 0.29
N HIS A 65 8.26 -9.78 -0.79
CA HIS A 65 7.33 -10.88 -1.06
C HIS A 65 7.74 -11.62 -2.33
N PRO A 66 8.29 -12.85 -2.22
CA PRO A 66 8.67 -13.66 -3.38
C PRO A 66 7.53 -13.83 -4.39
N GLU A 67 6.28 -13.90 -3.92
CA GLU A 67 5.08 -14.02 -4.75
C GLU A 67 4.84 -12.81 -5.68
N LEU A 68 5.41 -11.65 -5.34
CA LEU A 68 5.28 -10.40 -6.09
C LEU A 68 6.56 -10.04 -6.87
N SER A 69 7.62 -10.84 -6.77
CA SER A 69 8.93 -10.57 -7.39
C SER A 69 8.84 -10.37 -8.92
N HIS A 70 7.97 -11.13 -9.58
CA HIS A 70 7.72 -11.05 -11.02
C HIS A 70 6.66 -10.02 -11.43
N ALA A 71 6.16 -9.21 -10.50
CA ALA A 71 5.20 -8.18 -10.84
C ALA A 71 5.79 -7.12 -11.78
N LEU A 72 5.00 -6.79 -12.81
CA LEU A 72 5.30 -5.75 -13.80
C LEU A 72 5.00 -4.35 -13.25
N GLY A 73 3.97 -4.26 -12.40
CA GLY A 73 3.56 -2.99 -11.80
C GLY A 73 2.70 -3.15 -10.56
N CYS A 74 2.39 -2.00 -9.97
CA CYS A 74 1.56 -1.88 -8.76
C CYS A 74 0.60 -0.71 -8.92
N LYS A 75 -0.67 -0.92 -8.54
CA LYS A 75 -1.66 0.15 -8.36
C LYS A 75 -1.90 0.36 -6.88
N LEU A 76 -1.81 1.60 -6.43
CA LEU A 76 -1.98 1.98 -5.03
C LEU A 76 -3.22 2.86 -4.86
N PHE A 77 -4.03 2.50 -3.87
CA PHE A 77 -5.21 3.20 -3.41
C PHE A 77 -4.88 3.83 -2.06
N ILE A 78 -4.80 5.16 -2.02
CA ILE A 78 -4.30 5.89 -0.85
C ILE A 78 -5.46 6.48 -0.07
N ILE A 79 -5.50 6.22 1.24
CA ILE A 79 -6.35 6.86 2.23
C ILE A 79 -5.46 7.80 3.05
N ASP A 80 -5.76 9.09 3.04
CA ASP A 80 -5.00 10.12 3.75
C ASP A 80 -5.81 10.65 4.94
N LEU A 81 -5.44 10.20 6.14
CA LEU A 81 -6.10 10.60 7.37
C LEU A 81 -5.81 12.06 7.75
N LYS A 82 -4.79 12.68 7.14
CA LYS A 82 -4.45 14.10 7.40
C LYS A 82 -5.47 15.04 6.78
N LYS A 83 -6.04 14.67 5.64
CA LYS A 83 -7.01 15.51 4.91
C LYS A 83 -8.37 15.56 5.58
N ASN A 84 -8.79 14.47 6.21
CA ASN A 84 -10.10 14.38 6.83
C ASN A 84 -10.07 13.55 8.11
N LYS A 85 -10.21 14.24 9.25
CA LYS A 85 -10.20 13.64 10.60
C LYS A 85 -11.34 12.63 10.82
N TYR A 86 -12.45 12.75 10.10
CA TYR A 86 -13.57 11.81 10.24
C TYR A 86 -13.28 10.42 9.65
N LYS A 87 -12.31 10.32 8.72
CA LYS A 87 -11.94 9.02 8.13
C LYS A 87 -11.37 8.05 9.16
N GLU A 88 -10.65 8.57 10.16
CA GLU A 88 -10.16 7.74 11.25
C GLU A 88 -11.32 7.12 12.05
N ASN A 89 -12.38 7.88 12.29
CA ASN A 89 -13.57 7.39 12.98
C ASN A 89 -14.31 6.34 12.14
N PHE A 90 -14.45 6.54 10.82
CA PHE A 90 -15.05 5.54 9.94
C PHE A 90 -14.30 4.21 9.99
N ILE A 91 -12.97 4.25 9.90
CA ILE A 91 -12.14 3.03 9.99
C ILE A 91 -12.35 2.34 11.34
N LYS A 92 -12.37 3.08 12.45
CA LYS A 92 -12.63 2.52 13.80
C LYS A 92 -14.01 1.88 13.90
N SER A 93 -15.01 2.41 13.20
CA SER A 93 -16.36 1.86 13.12
C SER A 93 -16.51 0.70 12.12
N GLY A 94 -15.41 0.25 11.49
CA GLY A 94 -15.44 -0.81 10.47
C GLY A 94 -15.97 -0.36 9.10
N VAL A 95 -16.17 0.94 8.90
CA VAL A 95 -16.60 1.52 7.63
C VAL A 95 -15.38 1.84 6.77
N HIS A 96 -15.41 1.36 5.52
CA HIS A 96 -14.34 1.63 4.56
C HIS A 96 -14.41 3.07 4.04
N PRO A 97 -13.43 3.95 4.31
CA PRO A 97 -13.45 5.30 3.78
C PRO A 97 -13.08 5.31 2.29
N GLY A 98 -13.59 6.30 1.55
CA GLY A 98 -13.19 6.50 0.16
C GLY A 98 -11.71 6.89 0.01
N TYR A 99 -11.12 6.51 -1.13
CA TYR A 99 -9.71 6.81 -1.47
C TYR A 99 -9.50 8.29 -1.83
N ASP A 100 -8.40 8.86 -1.37
CA ASP A 100 -7.98 10.24 -1.65
C ASP A 100 -7.11 10.37 -2.90
N ALA A 101 -6.39 9.29 -3.26
CA ALA A 101 -5.55 9.27 -4.44
C ALA A 101 -5.36 7.85 -4.98
N TYR A 102 -5.08 7.80 -6.28
CA TYR A 102 -4.74 6.59 -7.01
C TYR A 102 -3.38 6.79 -7.66
N LYS A 103 -2.47 5.82 -7.49
CA LYS A 103 -1.12 5.88 -8.09
C LYS A 103 -0.78 4.56 -8.78
N GLY A 104 -0.08 4.66 -9.90
CA GLY A 104 0.44 3.51 -10.63
C GLY A 104 1.96 3.56 -10.66
N ILE A 105 2.60 2.44 -10.39
CA ILE A 105 4.04 2.24 -10.50
C ILE A 105 4.30 1.11 -11.48
N LEU A 106 5.21 1.33 -12.42
CA LEU A 106 5.78 0.30 -13.27
C LEU A 106 7.21 0.05 -12.79
N PHE A 107 7.57 -1.22 -12.59
CA PHE A 107 8.88 -1.56 -12.02
C PHE A 107 9.99 -1.68 -13.06
N TYR A 108 9.64 -1.70 -14.35
CA TYR A 108 10.59 -1.78 -15.45
C TYR A 108 10.39 -0.61 -16.39
N LYS A 109 11.45 0.17 -16.64
CA LYS A 109 11.42 1.34 -17.53
C LYS A 109 11.34 0.96 -19.02
N ASN A 110 11.68 -0.28 -19.40
CA ASN A 110 11.92 -0.65 -20.80
C ASN A 110 10.74 -1.38 -21.51
N TYR A 111 9.56 -1.50 -20.90
CA TYR A 111 8.39 -2.17 -21.51
C TYR A 111 7.42 -1.21 -22.23
N LEU A 112 7.69 0.09 -22.18
CA LEU A 112 6.97 1.09 -22.95
C LEU A 112 7.86 1.50 -24.14
N ASN A 113 8.07 0.54 -25.04
CA ASN A 113 8.54 0.82 -26.41
C ASN A 113 7.33 0.94 -27.32
#